data_AF-A0A453E8J4-F1
#
_entry.id   AF-A0A453E8J4-F1
#
_cell.length_a   1.000
_cell.length_b   1.000
_cell.length_c   1.000
_cell.angle_alpha   90.00
_cell.angle_beta   90.00
_cell.angle_gamma   90.00
#
_symmetry.space_group_name_H-M   'P 1'
#
loop_
_entity.id
_entity.type
_entity.pdbx_description
1 polymer ?
#
loop_
_entity_poly.entity_id
_entity_poly.type
_entity_poly.pdbx_seq_one_letter_code
_entity_poly.pdbx_strand_id
1 'polypeptide(L)'
;RYHGCASLYPENGAWNMRGKKVVNGAKVGIWACVNFCNELTEDQVRIFCGKLSEMSSTTGVNFNGAKLKIFHARSDQVEAKLREVRQQAGNMKIDLVLAILPNKNGSLYG
;
A
#
# COMPACT_ATOMS: atom_id res chain seq x y z
N ARG A 1 -2.20 -7.18 22.60
CA ARG A 1 -3.56 -6.77 23.02
C ARG A 1 -4.27 -6.15 21.81
N TYR A 2 -5.09 -6.89 21.09
CA TYR A 2 -5.87 -6.33 19.97
C TYR A 2 -7.03 -5.49 20.50
N HIS A 3 -7.38 -4.39 19.83
CA HIS A 3 -8.57 -3.61 20.16
C HIS A 3 -9.76 -4.13 19.33
N GLY A 4 -10.71 -4.80 19.99
CA GLY A 4 -11.96 -5.31 19.39
C GLY A 4 -12.63 -6.37 20.29
N CYS A 5 -13.97 -6.40 20.31
CA CYS A 5 -14.81 -7.25 21.17
C CYS A 5 -14.87 -8.74 20.75
N ALA A 6 -14.14 -9.14 19.71
CA ALA A 6 -14.12 -10.52 19.23
C ALA A 6 -12.95 -11.28 19.87
N SER A 7 -13.25 -12.36 20.56
CA SER A 7 -12.28 -13.32 21.09
C SER A 7 -11.38 -13.88 19.96
N LEU A 8 -10.10 -14.13 20.27
CA LEU A 8 -9.10 -14.66 19.35
C LEU A 8 -8.71 -16.05 19.86
N TYR A 9 -9.22 -17.08 19.20
CA TYR A 9 -8.84 -18.47 19.47
C TYR A 9 -8.03 -18.97 18.28
N PRO A 10 -6.73 -19.24 18.45
CA PRO A 10 -5.97 -19.91 17.42
C PRO A 10 -6.53 -21.32 17.21
N GLU A 11 -6.79 -21.70 15.96
CA GLU A 11 -7.20 -23.04 15.57
C GLU A 11 -6.07 -23.65 14.73
N ASN A 12 -5.53 -24.79 15.14
CA ASN A 12 -4.42 -25.47 14.45
C ASN A 12 -3.21 -24.55 14.16
N GLY A 13 -2.90 -23.64 15.08
CA GLY A 13 -1.80 -22.68 14.92
C GLY A 13 -2.10 -21.49 14.02
N ALA A 14 -3.32 -21.35 13.50
CA ALA A 14 -3.76 -20.25 12.65
C ALA A 14 -4.78 -19.36 13.36
N TRP A 15 -4.84 -18.10 12.93
CA TRP A 15 -5.84 -17.13 13.39
C TRP A 15 -6.07 -16.08 12.29
N ASN A 16 -7.17 -15.33 12.37
CA ASN A 16 -7.49 -14.29 11.40
C ASN A 16 -7.76 -12.92 12.07
N MET A 17 -7.57 -11.86 11.28
CA MET A 17 -7.76 -10.45 11.69
C MET A 17 -9.17 -9.92 11.40
N ARG A 18 -10.13 -10.75 10.98
CA ARG A 18 -11.47 -10.25 10.62
C ARG A 18 -12.16 -9.66 11.86
N GLY A 19 -12.66 -8.43 11.72
CA GLY A 19 -13.28 -7.70 12.83
C GLY A 19 -12.31 -7.29 13.95
N LYS A 20 -10.99 -7.35 13.71
CA LYS A 20 -9.95 -6.99 14.70
C LYS A 20 -9.07 -5.87 14.17
N LYS A 21 -8.59 -5.02 15.09
CA LYS A 21 -7.61 -3.98 14.79
C LYS A 21 -6.24 -4.33 15.34
N VAL A 22 -5.20 -3.93 14.61
CA VAL A 22 -3.82 -4.01 15.09
C VAL A 22 -3.66 -3.16 16.36
N VAL A 23 -2.77 -3.59 17.26
CA VAL A 23 -2.59 -2.97 18.59
C VAL A 23 -2.11 -1.52 18.49
N ASN A 24 -1.09 -1.30 17.66
CA ASN A 24 -0.46 0.00 17.43
C ASN A 24 -0.41 0.26 15.92
N GLY A 25 -1.56 0.59 15.34
CA GLY A 25 -1.64 0.84 13.91
C GLY A 25 -0.82 2.06 13.50
N ALA A 26 -0.07 1.92 12.40
CA ALA A 26 0.65 3.03 11.82
C ALA A 26 -0.33 4.09 11.30
N LYS A 27 0.10 5.36 11.33
CA LYS A 27 -0.54 6.45 10.59
C LYS A 27 0.27 6.68 9.32
N VAL A 28 -0.36 6.56 8.17
CA VAL A 28 0.27 6.81 6.87
C VAL A 28 -0.20 8.20 6.41
N GLY A 29 0.75 9.13 6.29
CA GLY A 29 0.50 10.47 5.77
C GLY A 29 0.56 10.47 4.25
N ILE A 30 1.65 10.98 3.68
CA ILE A 30 1.79 11.02 2.22
C ILE A 30 2.26 9.66 1.73
N TRP A 31 1.57 9.12 0.73
CA TRP A 31 1.95 7.88 0.08
C TRP A 31 1.78 7.96 -1.43
N ALA A 32 2.57 7.18 -2.13
CA ALA A 32 2.53 7.08 -3.58
C ALA A 32 2.26 5.63 -3.99
N CYS A 33 1.53 5.46 -5.08
CA CYS A 33 1.45 4.19 -5.80
C CYS A 33 2.20 4.33 -7.13
N VAL A 34 3.10 3.41 -7.43
CA VAL A 34 3.82 3.36 -8.71
C VAL A 34 3.48 2.05 -9.38
N ASN A 35 2.74 2.14 -10.48
CA ASN A 35 2.38 1.01 -11.30
C ASN A 35 3.42 0.79 -12.40
N PHE A 36 4.09 -0.37 -12.34
CA PHE A 36 5.02 -0.85 -13.35
C PHE A 36 4.41 -1.94 -14.26
N CYS A 37 3.14 -2.30 -14.00
CA CYS A 37 2.39 -3.29 -14.75
C CYS A 37 1.62 -2.59 -15.88
N ASN A 38 1.98 -2.88 -17.13
CA ASN A 38 1.36 -2.25 -18.31
C ASN A 38 -0.03 -2.83 -18.60
N GLU A 39 -0.34 -4.00 -18.05
CA GLU A 39 -1.60 -4.72 -18.23
C GLU A 39 -2.73 -4.15 -17.38
N LEU A 40 -2.42 -3.32 -16.38
CA LEU A 40 -3.42 -2.70 -15.51
C LEU A 40 -3.79 -1.31 -16.01
N THR A 41 -5.10 -1.07 -16.11
CA THR A 41 -5.63 0.26 -16.39
C THR A 41 -5.51 1.17 -15.17
N GLU A 42 -5.52 2.48 -15.39
CA GLU A 42 -5.52 3.48 -14.31
C GLU A 42 -6.69 3.26 -13.34
N ASP A 43 -7.88 2.96 -13.86
CA ASP A 43 -9.07 2.68 -13.05
C ASP A 43 -8.90 1.45 -12.15
N GLN A 44 -8.28 0.37 -12.66
CA GLN A 44 -8.00 -0.81 -11.86
C GLN A 44 -7.02 -0.50 -10.73
N VAL A 45 -5.96 0.28 -11.00
CA VAL A 45 -5.00 0.71 -9.99
C VAL A 45 -5.66 1.61 -8.94
N ARG A 46 -6.52 2.54 -9.37
CA ARG A 46 -7.25 3.45 -8.47
C ARG A 46 -8.20 2.69 -7.55
N ILE A 47 -8.97 1.74 -8.10
CA ILE A 47 -9.87 0.88 -7.32
C ILE A 47 -9.09 0.04 -6.31
N PHE A 48 -7.97 -0.54 -6.74
CA PHE A 48 -7.10 -1.32 -5.86
C PHE A 48 -6.57 -0.47 -4.69
N CYS A 49 -6.00 0.71 -4.97
CA CYS A 49 -5.48 1.61 -3.94
C CYS A 49 -6.59 2.08 -2.98
N GLY A 50 -7.78 2.38 -3.49
CA GLY A 50 -8.94 2.75 -2.68
C GLY A 50 -9.35 1.64 -1.72
N LYS A 51 -9.53 0.41 -2.23
CA LYS A 51 -9.87 -0.77 -1.40
C LYS A 51 -8.78 -1.07 -0.38
N LEU A 52 -7.51 -0.94 -0.75
CA LEU A 52 -6.40 -1.15 0.17
C LEU A 52 -6.42 -0.14 1.32
N SER A 53 -6.63 1.14 1.03
CA SER A 53 -6.73 2.21 2.03
C SER A 53 -7.93 2.00 2.97
N GLU A 54 -9.07 1.60 2.42
CA GLU A 54 -10.27 1.28 3.18
C GLU A 54 -10.04 0.09 4.13
N MET A 55 -9.53 -1.03 3.60
CA MET A 55 -9.23 -2.23 4.39
C MET A 55 -8.14 -1.99 5.45
N SER A 56 -7.14 -1.17 5.13
CA SER A 56 -6.12 -0.76 6.09
C SER A 56 -6.75 0.01 7.26
N SER A 57 -7.67 0.94 6.95
CA SER A 57 -8.36 1.74 7.95
C SER A 57 -9.26 0.89 8.85
N THR A 58 -9.94 -0.13 8.30
CA THR A 58 -10.75 -1.07 9.10
C THR A 58 -9.91 -1.93 10.03
N THR A 59 -8.69 -2.31 9.60
CA THR A 59 -7.74 -3.10 10.40
C THR A 59 -6.89 -2.26 11.36
N GLY A 60 -7.07 -0.93 11.37
CA GLY A 60 -6.44 -0.02 12.34
C GLY A 60 -5.20 0.73 11.82
N VAL A 61 -4.78 0.51 10.58
CA VAL A 61 -3.75 1.32 9.91
C VAL A 61 -4.42 2.54 9.29
N ASN A 62 -4.09 3.73 9.79
CA ASN A 62 -4.83 4.93 9.49
C ASN A 62 -4.27 5.65 8.25
N PHE A 63 -5.06 5.68 7.17
CA PHE A 63 -4.80 6.46 5.95
C PHE A 63 -5.63 7.77 5.89
N ASN A 64 -6.28 8.19 6.99
CA ASN A 64 -7.14 9.38 6.99
C ASN A 64 -6.33 10.64 6.64
N GLY A 65 -6.80 11.39 5.63
CA GLY A 65 -6.12 12.60 5.15
C GLY A 65 -4.87 12.33 4.30
N ALA A 66 -4.56 11.05 4.04
CA ALA A 66 -3.45 10.66 3.19
C ALA A 66 -3.70 11.09 1.74
N LYS A 67 -2.75 11.83 1.15
CA LYS A 67 -2.80 12.20 -0.27
C LYS A 67 -2.12 11.11 -1.09
N LEU A 68 -2.92 10.38 -1.87
CA LEU A 68 -2.42 9.40 -2.84
C LEU A 68 -2.01 10.11 -4.14
N LYS A 69 -0.84 9.76 -4.66
CA LYS A 69 -0.44 10.03 -6.05
C LYS A 69 -0.19 8.71 -6.76
N ILE A 70 -0.81 8.51 -7.91
CA ILE A 70 -0.61 7.33 -8.76
C ILE A 70 0.34 7.70 -9.90
N PHE A 71 1.38 6.89 -10.06
CA PHE A 71 2.39 7.03 -11.10
C PHE A 71 2.40 5.78 -11.95
N HIS A 72 2.77 5.94 -13.22
CA HIS A 72 2.93 4.84 -14.16
C HIS A 72 4.34 4.88 -14.77
N ALA A 73 4.94 3.72 -14.91
CA ALA A 73 6.24 3.55 -15.55
C ALA A 73 6.34 2.15 -16.17
N ARG A 74 7.29 1.97 -17.08
CA ARG A 74 7.70 0.62 -17.49
C ARG A 74 8.57 0.01 -16.41
N SER A 75 8.57 -1.32 -16.34
CA SER A 75 9.39 -2.08 -15.40
C SER A 75 10.90 -1.81 -15.52
N ASP A 76 11.43 -1.42 -16.67
CA ASP A 76 12.85 -1.08 -16.82
C ASP A 76 13.21 0.34 -16.30
N GLN A 77 12.22 1.12 -15.83
CA GLN A 77 12.38 2.52 -15.42
C GLN A 77 12.16 2.73 -13.91
N VAL A 78 12.31 1.68 -13.08
CA VAL A 78 12.03 1.75 -11.63
C VAL A 78 12.80 2.87 -10.94
N GLU A 79 14.13 2.88 -11.07
CA GLU A 79 14.95 3.84 -10.35
C GLU A 79 14.65 5.28 -10.77
N ALA A 80 14.54 5.52 -12.07
CA ALA A 80 14.20 6.83 -12.62
C ALA A 80 12.84 7.32 -12.10
N LYS A 81 11.82 6.44 -12.09
CA LYS A 81 10.49 6.81 -11.61
C LYS A 81 10.47 7.03 -10.09
N LEU A 82 11.16 6.21 -9.30
CA LEU A 82 11.25 6.42 -7.84
C LEU A 82 11.95 7.74 -7.49
N ARG A 83 13.00 8.12 -8.22
CA ARG A 83 13.65 9.43 -8.08
C ARG A 83 12.68 10.56 -8.38
N GLU A 84 11.89 10.45 -9.45
CA GLU A 84 10.86 11.43 -9.80
C GLU A 84 9.79 11.55 -8.71
N VAL A 85 9.29 10.43 -8.18
CA VAL A 85 8.32 10.41 -7.07
C VAL A 85 8.87 11.14 -5.85
N ARG A 86 10.15 10.91 -5.51
CA ARG A 86 10.84 11.60 -4.42
C ARG A 86 10.96 13.10 -4.68
N GLN A 87 11.34 13.49 -5.90
CA GLN A 87 11.45 14.90 -6.29
C GLN A 87 10.09 15.61 -6.23
N GLN A 88 9.02 14.97 -6.70
CA GLN A 88 7.67 15.53 -6.65
C GLN A 88 7.08 15.65 -5.24
N ALA A 89 7.62 14.93 -4.26
CA ALA A 89 7.30 15.15 -2.85
C ALA A 89 8.03 16.37 -2.27
N GLY A 90 9.11 16.83 -2.90
CA GLY A 90 9.93 17.93 -2.39
C GLY A 90 10.41 17.65 -0.96
N ASN A 91 10.17 18.60 -0.06
CA ASN A 91 10.51 18.48 1.36
C ASN A 91 9.49 17.66 2.17
N MET A 92 8.40 17.22 1.54
CA MET A 92 7.42 16.37 2.22
C MET A 92 8.02 14.97 2.46
N LYS A 93 7.70 14.40 3.62
CA LYS A 93 8.04 13.02 3.94
C LYS A 93 7.03 12.07 3.30
N ILE A 94 7.51 11.18 2.45
CA ILE A 94 6.72 10.04 1.97
C ILE A 94 6.83 8.95 3.04
N ASP A 95 5.70 8.49 3.58
CA ASP A 95 5.66 7.42 4.57
C ASP A 95 5.59 6.03 3.92
N LEU A 96 5.07 5.94 2.69
CA LEU A 96 4.90 4.69 1.96
C LEU A 96 4.98 4.88 0.44
N VAL A 97 5.71 3.99 -0.24
CA VAL A 97 5.62 3.80 -1.69
C VAL A 97 5.12 2.40 -1.97
N LEU A 98 3.96 2.28 -2.60
CA LEU A 98 3.37 1.03 -3.05
C LEU A 98 3.77 0.79 -4.51
N ALA A 99 4.51 -0.28 -4.78
CA ALA A 99 4.86 -0.67 -6.14
C ALA A 99 3.93 -1.79 -6.63
N ILE A 100 3.30 -1.63 -7.78
CA ILE A 100 2.55 -2.68 -8.47
C ILE A 100 3.43 -3.19 -9.61
N LEU A 101 3.65 -4.49 -9.68
CA LEU A 101 4.58 -5.11 -10.62
C LEU A 101 3.85 -6.13 -11.49
N PRO A 102 4.35 -6.41 -12.71
CA PRO A 102 3.80 -7.46 -13.57
C PRO A 102 3.94 -8.86 -12.94
N ASN A 103 3.54 -9.93 -13.62
CA ASN A 103 3.78 -11.29 -13.09
C ASN A 103 5.20 -11.81 -13.39
N LYS A 104 5.84 -11.31 -14.46
CA LYS A 104 7.19 -11.68 -14.87
C LYS A 104 8.18 -10.60 -14.40
N ASN A 105 8.55 -10.66 -13.12
CA ASN A 105 9.26 -9.56 -12.45
C ASN A 105 10.77 -9.68 -12.35
N GLY A 106 11.37 -10.77 -12.86
CA GLY A 106 12.83 -10.93 -12.99
C GLY A 106 13.66 -10.14 -11.97
N SER A 107 14.43 -9.16 -12.44
CA SER A 107 15.35 -8.33 -11.67
C SER A 107 14.72 -7.14 -10.89
N LEU A 108 13.39 -7.06 -10.77
CA LEU A 108 12.70 -5.94 -10.08
C LEU A 108 12.57 -6.18 -8.56
N TYR A 109 12.82 -7.41 -8.14
CA TYR A 109 12.97 -7.83 -6.76
C TYR A 109 14.37 -8.41 -6.58
N GLY A 110 15.38 -7.54 -6.50
CA GLY A 110 16.78 -7.90 -6.34
C GLY A 110 17.60 -6.73 -5.87
#